data_AF-W7IV97-F1
#
_entry.id   AF-W7IV97-F1
#
_cell.length_a   1.000
_cell.length_b   1.000
_cell.length_c   1.000
_cell.angle_alpha   90.00
_cell.angle_beta   90.00
_cell.angle_gamma   90.00
#
_symmetry.space_group_name_H-M   'P 1'
#
loop_
_entity.id
_entity.type
_entity.pdbx_description
1 polymer ?
#
loop_
_entity_poly.entity_id
_entity_poly.type
_entity_poly.pdbx_seq_one_letter_code
_entity_poly.pdbx_strand_id
1 'polypeptide(L)'
;MATDGGGPTAAELVGRYGSPLYVYRAEKVEAAAADLRAALPAGAVVMYSLKANPHPELVRVLRGAGCRVELTSTGELASALAAGFDGAECLYGGPGKTVEELTAAFTSGIRHYSVESLADLRRVGSVALAHGTRATCLLRVNPPSNAGGAGLRMTGQPSQFGLDLDANPDVTGADLAVPGATVHGFHFYPLTNTPDEQTLREELLGSVRVAADLAARWGIEVTHLDLGGGFSTPYAGEGDRPVYTTLREPLERELDARFPAWRTPGFELVFESGRYLVGDSGTLVCTVTDVKTSGPGTYTVLDTGIHHLGGLSGIGRLRPMTARPATPTDAERVPTSLVGPLCTPADIVNRAASLPAPHPGQLLEIPNVGAYGLTASLVGFLSRPAPTEVLLRGGAVVHASRLRLAREPVTELRTGDAYQEKGPDHMSVQWDAEFEKQLREALPRLGGDGPVSPEASLRAAGLDSLATVELLVKLEEAYGVQIPDEVLTPAAFASPGSLWEAVSDRLRPTVSQG
;
A
#
# COMPACT_ATOMS: atom_id res chain seq x y z
N MET A 1 -15.49 -17.84 24.85
CA MET A 1 -16.17 -16.72 25.54
C MET A 1 -17.10 -17.32 26.59
N ALA A 2 -16.69 -17.32 27.85
CA ALA A 2 -17.69 -17.07 28.88
C ALA A 2 -18.25 -15.66 28.62
N THR A 3 -19.53 -15.48 28.83
CA THR A 3 -20.31 -14.27 28.51
C THR A 3 -19.85 -13.06 29.31
N ASP A 4 -18.71 -12.46 28.98
CA ASP A 4 -18.32 -11.16 29.53
C ASP A 4 -18.88 -10.06 28.63
N GLY A 5 -20.06 -9.58 29.02
CA GLY A 5 -20.71 -8.39 28.49
C GLY A 5 -21.92 -8.67 27.60
N GLY A 6 -23.07 -9.04 28.22
CA GLY A 6 -24.48 -8.82 27.84
C GLY A 6 -24.94 -8.61 26.38
N GLY A 7 -24.17 -9.01 25.38
CA GLY A 7 -24.44 -8.79 23.95
C GLY A 7 -25.07 -10.01 23.29
N PRO A 8 -25.60 -9.84 22.07
CA PRO A 8 -26.28 -10.91 21.35
C PRO A 8 -25.30 -12.06 21.05
N THR A 9 -25.82 -13.28 21.16
CA THR A 9 -25.15 -14.50 20.73
C THR A 9 -24.95 -14.53 19.22
N ALA A 10 -24.02 -15.36 18.74
CA ALA A 10 -23.84 -15.60 17.31
C ALA A 10 -25.14 -16.06 16.64
N ALA A 11 -25.94 -16.90 17.31
CA ALA A 11 -27.21 -17.39 16.80
C ALA A 11 -28.25 -16.27 16.62
N GLU A 12 -28.37 -15.35 17.59
CA GLU A 12 -29.26 -14.19 17.48
C GLU A 12 -28.85 -13.26 16.34
N LEU A 13 -27.55 -13.00 16.19
CA LEU A 13 -27.03 -12.17 15.11
C LEU A 13 -27.25 -12.82 13.74
N VAL A 14 -26.97 -14.11 13.58
CA VAL A 14 -27.21 -14.85 12.33
C VAL A 14 -28.71 -14.92 12.02
N GLY A 15 -29.57 -15.11 13.02
CA GLY A 15 -31.02 -15.08 12.83
C GLY A 15 -31.53 -13.75 12.30
N ARG A 16 -30.87 -12.63 12.64
CA ARG A 16 -31.25 -11.28 12.19
C ARG A 16 -30.59 -10.85 10.88
N TYR A 17 -29.32 -11.18 10.67
CA TYR A 17 -28.49 -10.63 9.59
C TYR A 17 -27.99 -11.67 8.58
N GLY A 18 -28.29 -12.95 8.82
CA GLY A 18 -27.80 -14.09 8.05
C GLY A 18 -26.33 -14.42 8.34
N SER A 19 -25.86 -15.50 7.72
CA SER A 19 -24.45 -15.88 7.63
C SER A 19 -24.03 -15.95 6.15
N PRO A 20 -22.74 -15.80 5.83
CA PRO A 20 -21.65 -15.44 6.75
C PRO A 20 -21.71 -13.97 7.23
N LEU A 21 -21.16 -13.74 8.42
CA LEU A 21 -21.28 -12.48 9.16
C LEU A 21 -19.95 -12.12 9.85
N TYR A 22 -19.43 -10.93 9.60
CA TYR A 22 -18.39 -10.32 10.41
C TYR A 22 -19.02 -9.58 11.60
N VAL A 23 -18.52 -9.85 12.79
CA VAL A 23 -18.91 -9.17 14.04
C VAL A 23 -17.68 -8.46 14.61
N TYR A 24 -17.74 -7.13 14.64
CA TYR A 24 -16.72 -6.27 15.22
C TYR A 24 -17.16 -5.74 16.59
N ARG A 25 -16.20 -5.56 17.51
CA ARG A 25 -16.44 -4.99 18.84
C ARG A 25 -15.68 -3.68 19.02
N ALA A 26 -16.39 -2.58 19.25
CA ALA A 26 -15.79 -1.26 19.40
C ALA A 26 -14.83 -1.19 20.60
N GLU A 27 -15.15 -1.86 21.70
CA GLU A 27 -14.36 -1.83 22.94
C GLU A 27 -12.96 -2.42 22.73
N LYS A 28 -12.85 -3.45 21.86
CA LYS A 28 -11.56 -4.04 21.53
C LYS A 28 -10.67 -3.09 20.72
N VAL A 29 -11.27 -2.33 19.81
CA VAL A 29 -10.58 -1.30 19.04
C VAL A 29 -10.09 -0.16 19.95
N GLU A 30 -10.94 0.28 20.87
CA GLU A 30 -10.61 1.32 21.87
C GLU A 30 -9.49 0.84 22.81
N ALA A 31 -9.57 -0.39 23.30
CA ALA A 31 -8.53 -1.01 24.14
C ALA A 31 -7.20 -1.14 23.39
N ALA A 32 -7.21 -1.59 22.12
CA ALA A 32 -6.00 -1.69 21.31
C ALA A 32 -5.33 -0.33 21.07
N ALA A 33 -6.11 0.71 20.82
CA ALA A 33 -5.59 2.07 20.68
C ALA A 33 -5.00 2.60 22.00
N ALA A 34 -5.64 2.32 23.14
CA ALA A 34 -5.15 2.71 24.45
C ALA A 34 -3.84 1.98 24.82
N ASP A 35 -3.81 0.65 24.65
CA ASP A 35 -2.63 -0.18 24.92
C ASP A 35 -1.43 0.26 24.06
N LEU A 36 -1.66 0.51 22.77
CA LEU A 36 -0.59 0.93 21.88
C LEU A 36 -0.01 2.28 22.31
N ARG A 37 -0.85 3.28 22.61
CA ARG A 37 -0.37 4.58 23.11
C ARG A 37 0.37 4.46 24.44
N ALA A 38 -0.08 3.56 25.31
CA ALA A 38 0.59 3.31 26.59
C ALA A 38 1.99 2.68 26.41
N ALA A 39 2.23 1.97 25.32
CA ALA A 39 3.53 1.38 25.01
C ALA A 39 4.51 2.34 24.32
N LEU A 40 4.02 3.41 23.69
CA LEU A 40 4.82 4.33 22.88
C LEU A 40 5.31 5.56 23.66
N PRO A 41 6.36 6.26 23.18
CA PRO A 41 6.82 7.52 23.76
C PRO A 41 5.69 8.53 23.99
N ALA A 42 5.81 9.32 25.07
CA ALA A 42 4.78 10.31 25.39
C ALA A 42 4.60 11.33 24.25
N GLY A 43 3.34 11.60 23.87
CA GLY A 43 3.01 12.51 22.78
C GLY A 43 3.12 11.90 21.38
N ALA A 44 3.50 10.63 21.25
CA ALA A 44 3.50 9.95 19.96
C ALA A 44 2.11 9.90 19.33
N VAL A 45 2.06 10.14 18.02
CA VAL A 45 0.87 10.04 17.19
C VAL A 45 0.73 8.59 16.72
N VAL A 46 -0.46 8.02 16.88
CA VAL A 46 -0.82 6.73 16.30
C VAL A 46 -1.67 6.97 15.06
N MET A 47 -1.18 6.53 13.90
CA MET A 47 -1.91 6.54 12.64
C MET A 47 -2.48 5.15 12.35
N TYR A 48 -3.77 5.08 12.04
CA TYR A 48 -4.42 3.86 11.60
C TYR A 48 -4.20 3.64 10.11
N SER A 49 -3.67 2.47 9.76
CA SER A 49 -3.52 2.02 8.37
C SER A 49 -4.84 1.50 7.81
N LEU A 50 -5.52 2.30 6.99
CA LEU A 50 -6.86 1.99 6.46
C LEU A 50 -6.93 0.68 5.67
N LYS A 51 -5.84 0.29 5.02
CA LYS A 51 -5.69 -0.98 4.30
C LYS A 51 -6.05 -2.21 5.14
N ALA A 52 -5.91 -2.13 6.47
CA ALA A 52 -6.29 -3.21 7.36
C ALA A 52 -7.80 -3.42 7.38
N ASN A 53 -8.59 -2.36 7.54
CA ASN A 53 -10.05 -2.39 7.47
C ASN A 53 -10.62 -0.97 7.29
N PRO A 54 -11.01 -0.58 6.07
CA PRO A 54 -11.53 0.76 5.80
C PRO A 54 -13.01 0.93 6.20
N HIS A 55 -13.62 0.00 6.95
CA HIS A 55 -15.02 0.10 7.37
C HIS A 55 -15.27 1.42 8.14
N PRO A 56 -16.08 2.36 7.63
CA PRO A 56 -16.16 3.73 8.15
C PRO A 56 -16.51 3.82 9.64
N GLU A 57 -17.33 2.91 10.16
CA GLU A 57 -17.64 2.89 11.59
C GLU A 57 -16.44 2.50 12.48
N LEU A 58 -15.59 1.55 12.05
CA LEU A 58 -14.38 1.20 12.80
C LEU A 58 -13.38 2.35 12.78
N VAL A 59 -13.26 2.99 11.62
CA VAL A 59 -12.44 4.19 11.43
C VAL A 59 -12.95 5.33 12.34
N ARG A 60 -14.25 5.48 12.50
CA ARG A 60 -14.84 6.47 13.43
C ARG A 60 -14.58 6.14 14.89
N VAL A 61 -14.57 4.86 15.27
CA VAL A 61 -14.17 4.43 16.62
C VAL A 61 -12.71 4.84 16.88
N LEU A 62 -11.80 4.59 15.93
CA LEU A 62 -10.39 4.96 16.04
C LEU A 62 -10.17 6.46 16.10
N ARG A 63 -10.93 7.24 15.31
CA ARG A 63 -10.96 8.70 15.41
C ARG A 63 -11.35 9.15 16.82
N GLY A 64 -12.43 8.58 17.37
CA GLY A 64 -12.88 8.86 18.74
C GLY A 64 -11.87 8.45 19.80
N ALA A 65 -11.07 7.42 19.52
CA ALA A 65 -9.95 7.03 20.36
C ALA A 65 -8.73 7.96 20.22
N GLY A 66 -8.74 8.95 19.30
CA GLY A 66 -7.66 9.93 19.08
C GLY A 66 -6.59 9.47 18.08
N CYS A 67 -6.88 8.51 17.21
CA CYS A 67 -5.95 8.11 16.15
C CYS A 67 -6.08 9.07 14.96
N ARG A 68 -4.98 9.27 14.23
CA ARG A 68 -4.99 9.81 12.87
C ARG A 68 -5.05 8.65 11.87
N VAL A 69 -5.03 8.93 10.57
CA VAL A 69 -5.10 7.89 9.53
C VAL A 69 -4.01 8.07 8.47
N GLU A 70 -3.49 6.94 8.00
CA GLU A 70 -2.73 6.86 6.76
C GLU A 70 -3.55 6.09 5.71
N LEU A 71 -3.41 6.53 4.46
CA LEU A 71 -4.12 5.99 3.32
C LEU A 71 -3.30 6.02 2.04
N THR A 72 -3.67 5.19 1.09
CA THR A 72 -2.94 4.92 -0.15
C THR A 72 -3.79 5.02 -1.40
N SER A 73 -5.11 5.21 -1.26
CA SER A 73 -6.05 5.30 -2.39
C SER A 73 -7.20 6.27 -2.14
N THR A 74 -7.87 6.68 -3.21
CA THR A 74 -9.08 7.51 -3.14
C THR A 74 -10.27 6.81 -2.46
N GLY A 75 -10.34 5.47 -2.50
CA GLY A 75 -11.36 4.71 -1.77
C GLY A 75 -11.14 4.74 -0.25
N GLU A 76 -9.87 4.68 0.18
CA GLU A 76 -9.51 4.85 1.59
C GLU A 76 -9.73 6.31 2.04
N LEU A 77 -9.43 7.29 1.17
CA LEU A 77 -9.77 8.69 1.41
C LEU A 77 -11.28 8.89 1.63
N ALA A 78 -12.11 8.32 0.76
CA ALA A 78 -13.57 8.39 0.93
C ALA A 78 -14.01 7.77 2.27
N SER A 79 -13.36 6.68 2.69
CA SER A 79 -13.63 6.02 3.97
C SER A 79 -13.22 6.88 5.18
N ALA A 80 -12.06 7.56 5.10
CA ALA A 80 -11.60 8.49 6.12
C ALA A 80 -12.56 9.68 6.28
N LEU A 81 -12.96 10.30 5.16
CA LEU A 81 -13.90 11.42 5.15
C LEU A 81 -15.28 11.00 5.69
N ALA A 82 -15.78 9.82 5.31
CA ALA A 82 -17.04 9.27 5.83
C ALA A 82 -16.99 8.99 7.35
N ALA A 83 -15.81 8.71 7.89
CA ALA A 83 -15.57 8.57 9.33
C ALA A 83 -15.43 9.92 10.06
N GLY A 84 -15.37 11.04 9.32
CA GLY A 84 -15.32 12.39 9.85
C GLY A 84 -13.91 12.96 10.04
N PHE A 85 -12.89 12.36 9.42
CA PHE A 85 -11.56 12.96 9.35
C PHE A 85 -11.54 14.14 8.37
N ASP A 86 -10.73 15.14 8.69
CA ASP A 86 -10.31 16.17 7.73
C ASP A 86 -9.08 15.70 6.94
N GLY A 87 -8.92 16.16 5.69
CA GLY A 87 -7.74 15.84 4.89
C GLY A 87 -6.42 16.24 5.56
N ALA A 88 -6.40 17.32 6.35
CA ALA A 88 -5.22 17.75 7.10
C ALA A 88 -4.79 16.72 8.17
N GLU A 89 -5.70 15.85 8.62
CA GLU A 89 -5.40 14.79 9.60
C GLU A 89 -4.77 13.55 8.95
N CYS A 90 -4.79 13.45 7.62
CA CYS A 90 -4.39 12.27 6.85
C CYS A 90 -2.94 12.35 6.35
N LEU A 91 -2.26 11.20 6.33
CA LEU A 91 -1.01 10.97 5.60
C LEU A 91 -1.29 10.15 4.34
N TYR A 92 -0.94 10.67 3.16
CA TYR A 92 -1.10 9.93 1.89
C TYR A 92 0.21 9.22 1.48
N GLY A 93 0.19 7.90 1.45
CA GLY A 93 1.32 7.04 1.10
C GLY A 93 1.13 6.23 -0.19
N GLY A 94 1.97 5.20 -0.38
CA GLY A 94 1.87 4.23 -1.47
C GLY A 94 2.73 4.56 -2.70
N PRO A 95 3.31 3.56 -3.38
CA PRO A 95 4.31 3.76 -4.43
C PRO A 95 3.73 4.21 -5.79
N GLY A 96 2.42 4.11 -5.97
CA GLY A 96 1.76 4.27 -7.28
C GLY A 96 0.96 5.56 -7.46
N LYS A 97 1.26 6.64 -6.71
CA LYS A 97 0.43 7.85 -6.72
C LYS A 97 0.31 8.44 -8.12
N THR A 98 -0.91 8.48 -8.64
CA THR A 98 -1.23 9.12 -9.92
C THR A 98 -1.51 10.61 -9.75
N VAL A 99 -1.48 11.39 -10.85
CA VAL A 99 -1.82 12.83 -10.79
C VAL A 99 -3.28 13.01 -10.36
N GLU A 100 -4.16 12.12 -10.81
CA GLU A 100 -5.58 12.11 -10.48
C GLU A 100 -5.81 11.84 -8.99
N GLU A 101 -5.12 10.86 -8.41
CA GLU A 101 -5.19 10.58 -6.98
C GLU A 101 -4.64 11.73 -6.14
N LEU A 102 -3.52 12.33 -6.56
CA LEU A 102 -2.95 13.48 -5.89
C LEU A 102 -3.88 14.69 -5.97
N THR A 103 -4.49 14.94 -7.12
CA THR A 103 -5.47 16.02 -7.34
C THR A 103 -6.65 15.84 -6.39
N ALA A 104 -7.19 14.62 -6.29
CA ALA A 104 -8.27 14.31 -5.35
C ALA A 104 -7.84 14.50 -3.89
N ALA A 105 -6.63 14.08 -3.52
CA ALA A 105 -6.06 14.24 -2.19
C ALA A 105 -5.90 15.72 -1.80
N PHE A 106 -5.28 16.54 -2.66
CA PHE A 106 -5.11 17.98 -2.40
C PHE A 106 -6.44 18.73 -2.32
N THR A 107 -7.38 18.39 -3.21
CA THR A 107 -8.75 18.93 -3.21
C THR A 107 -9.46 18.62 -1.90
N SER A 108 -9.22 17.44 -1.33
CA SER A 108 -9.80 17.00 -0.05
C SER A 108 -9.07 17.55 1.17
N GLY A 109 -8.07 18.43 0.99
CA GLY A 109 -7.36 19.08 2.10
C GLY A 109 -6.09 18.37 2.57
N ILE A 110 -5.68 17.26 1.96
CA ILE A 110 -4.46 16.55 2.35
C ILE A 110 -3.24 17.42 2.06
N ARG A 111 -2.33 17.49 3.04
CA ARG A 111 -1.04 18.21 2.92
C ARG A 111 0.17 17.35 3.28
N HIS A 112 -0.03 16.24 3.99
CA HIS A 112 1.04 15.33 4.40
C HIS A 112 1.14 14.14 3.44
N TYR A 113 2.33 13.91 2.88
CA TYR A 113 2.58 12.86 1.92
C TYR A 113 3.83 12.05 2.31
N SER A 114 3.73 10.73 2.29
CA SER A 114 4.91 9.87 2.31
C SER A 114 5.33 9.58 0.87
N VAL A 115 6.47 10.15 0.44
CA VAL A 115 6.97 10.03 -0.93
C VAL A 115 7.93 8.85 -1.04
N GLU A 116 7.83 8.12 -2.14
CA GLU A 116 8.48 6.80 -2.30
C GLU A 116 9.76 6.87 -3.15
N SER A 117 9.96 7.96 -3.88
CA SER A 117 11.14 8.22 -4.72
C SER A 117 11.28 9.71 -5.03
N LEU A 118 12.39 10.13 -5.64
CA LEU A 118 12.58 11.50 -6.13
C LEU A 118 11.55 11.87 -7.22
N ALA A 119 11.20 10.92 -8.09
CA ALA A 119 10.17 11.12 -9.09
C ALA A 119 8.79 11.34 -8.45
N ASP A 120 8.48 10.57 -7.40
CA ASP A 120 7.25 10.75 -6.63
C ASP A 120 7.22 12.11 -5.90
N LEU A 121 8.34 12.52 -5.30
CA LEU A 121 8.48 13.85 -4.68
C LEU A 121 8.20 14.99 -5.68
N ARG A 122 8.80 14.91 -6.89
CA ARG A 122 8.57 15.88 -7.97
C ARG A 122 7.12 15.91 -8.43
N ARG A 123 6.48 14.74 -8.56
CA ARG A 123 5.06 14.63 -8.90
C ARG A 123 4.18 15.30 -7.85
N VAL A 124 4.39 14.99 -6.57
CA VAL A 124 3.64 15.60 -5.46
C VAL A 124 3.83 17.12 -5.45
N GLY A 125 5.06 17.60 -5.60
CA GLY A 125 5.36 19.05 -5.63
C GLY A 125 4.68 19.77 -6.81
N SER A 126 4.72 19.19 -8.00
CA SER A 126 4.06 19.74 -9.19
C SER A 126 2.54 19.88 -9.00
N VAL A 127 1.88 18.82 -8.50
CA VAL A 127 0.43 18.87 -8.24
C VAL A 127 0.12 19.87 -7.12
N ALA A 128 0.93 19.95 -6.07
CA ALA A 128 0.75 20.93 -5.01
C ALA A 128 0.74 22.38 -5.55
N LEU A 129 1.68 22.71 -6.45
CA LEU A 129 1.73 24.02 -7.10
C LEU A 129 0.50 24.30 -7.98
N ALA A 130 0.04 23.29 -8.72
CA ALA A 130 -1.18 23.42 -9.54
C ALA A 130 -2.42 23.72 -8.67
N HIS A 131 -2.42 23.29 -7.41
CA HIS A 131 -3.44 23.60 -6.41
C HIS A 131 -3.16 24.88 -5.60
N GLY A 132 -2.12 25.65 -5.93
CA GLY A 132 -1.76 26.88 -5.21
C GLY A 132 -1.33 26.64 -3.76
N THR A 133 -0.82 25.44 -3.43
CA THR A 133 -0.41 25.05 -2.08
C THR A 133 1.01 24.48 -2.08
N ARG A 134 1.46 24.02 -0.90
CA ARG A 134 2.67 23.21 -0.74
C ARG A 134 2.33 21.88 -0.06
N ALA A 135 3.13 20.86 -0.36
CA ALA A 135 3.10 19.56 0.28
C ALA A 135 4.17 19.46 1.37
N THR A 136 3.79 18.90 2.51
CA THR A 136 4.68 18.46 3.58
C THR A 136 4.99 16.98 3.34
N CYS A 137 6.24 16.68 3.04
CA CYS A 137 6.65 15.34 2.64
C CYS A 137 7.51 14.65 3.70
N LEU A 138 7.25 13.37 3.90
CA LEU A 138 8.19 12.43 4.50
C LEU A 138 8.84 11.63 3.39
N LEU A 139 10.17 11.53 3.38
CA LEU A 139 10.84 10.61 2.48
C LEU A 139 10.78 9.20 3.06
N ARG A 140 10.07 8.29 2.39
CA ARG A 140 10.09 6.88 2.77
C ARG A 140 11.43 6.30 2.37
N VAL A 141 12.13 5.66 3.30
CA VAL A 141 13.47 5.12 3.07
C VAL A 141 13.55 3.64 3.38
N ASN A 142 14.31 2.93 2.56
CA ASN A 142 14.75 1.57 2.85
C ASN A 142 16.19 1.63 3.37
N PRO A 143 16.42 1.34 4.67
CA PRO A 143 17.77 1.33 5.23
C PRO A 143 18.64 0.27 4.55
N PRO A 144 19.98 0.43 4.60
CA PRO A 144 20.92 -0.51 4.02
C PRO A 144 20.72 -1.92 4.57
N SER A 145 21.03 -2.92 3.74
CA SER A 145 20.90 -4.35 4.08
C SER A 145 21.67 -4.77 5.35
N ASN A 146 22.69 -4.00 5.76
CA ASN A 146 23.58 -4.28 6.89
C ASN A 146 23.23 -3.53 8.19
N ALA A 147 22.13 -2.78 8.26
CA ALA A 147 21.80 -1.92 9.40
C ALA A 147 21.30 -2.63 10.70
N GLY A 148 21.40 -3.98 10.81
CA GLY A 148 21.27 -4.75 12.07
C GLY A 148 19.85 -5.22 12.46
N GLY A 149 19.69 -6.49 12.87
CA GLY A 149 18.43 -7.14 13.33
C GLY A 149 18.04 -8.45 12.58
N ALA A 150 17.79 -9.57 13.29
CA ALA A 150 17.48 -10.87 12.69
C ALA A 150 15.95 -11.11 12.60
N GLY A 151 15.39 -11.10 11.39
CA GLY A 151 13.97 -11.37 11.13
C GLY A 151 13.61 -11.21 9.65
N LEU A 152 12.40 -11.62 9.26
CA LEU A 152 11.86 -11.39 7.90
C LEU A 152 11.74 -9.87 7.67
N ARG A 153 12.75 -9.27 7.03
CA ARG A 153 12.77 -7.84 6.72
C ARG A 153 11.87 -7.53 5.53
N MET A 154 11.17 -6.40 5.60
CA MET A 154 10.64 -5.71 4.41
C MET A 154 11.59 -4.58 3.95
N THR A 155 12.62 -4.27 4.73
CA THR A 155 13.64 -3.24 4.50
C THR A 155 15.02 -3.84 4.17
N GLY A 156 15.84 -3.14 3.38
CA GLY A 156 17.17 -3.61 2.98
C GLY A 156 17.16 -4.79 1.99
N GLN A 157 16.04 -5.03 1.33
CA GLN A 157 15.90 -5.88 0.14
C GLN A 157 15.30 -5.04 -0.99
N PRO A 158 15.68 -5.27 -2.26
CA PRO A 158 15.06 -4.58 -3.38
C PRO A 158 13.55 -4.69 -3.30
N SER A 159 12.89 -3.54 -3.24
CA SER A 159 11.45 -3.41 -3.07
C SER A 159 10.94 -2.22 -3.87
N GLN A 160 9.67 -2.26 -4.25
CA GLN A 160 8.97 -1.15 -4.88
C GLN A 160 8.70 0.02 -3.92
N PHE A 161 9.00 -0.13 -2.63
CA PHE A 161 8.69 0.87 -1.61
C PHE A 161 9.94 1.63 -1.20
N GLY A 162 9.82 2.94 -1.00
CA GLY A 162 10.85 3.82 -0.45
C GLY A 162 12.11 3.98 -1.32
N LEU A 163 12.88 5.01 -0.99
CA LEU A 163 14.20 5.25 -1.57
C LEU A 163 15.19 4.24 -0.99
N ASP A 164 15.72 3.37 -1.83
CA ASP A 164 16.80 2.45 -1.49
C ASP A 164 18.12 3.21 -1.37
N LEU A 165 18.70 3.24 -0.17
CA LEU A 165 19.92 4.00 0.11
C LEU A 165 21.18 3.36 -0.47
N ASP A 166 21.20 2.04 -0.67
CA ASP A 166 22.33 1.33 -1.29
C ASP A 166 22.33 1.55 -2.80
N ALA A 167 21.15 1.60 -3.43
CA ALA A 167 21.00 1.84 -4.86
C ALA A 167 21.10 3.33 -5.25
N ASN A 168 20.96 4.25 -4.29
CA ASN A 168 20.99 5.69 -4.52
C ASN A 168 22.07 6.40 -3.68
N PRO A 169 23.35 5.98 -3.77
CA PRO A 169 24.41 6.51 -2.93
C PRO A 169 24.75 7.97 -3.23
N ASP A 170 24.44 8.45 -4.43
CA ASP A 170 24.79 9.81 -4.87
C ASP A 170 23.70 10.85 -4.57
N VAL A 171 22.56 10.44 -3.99
CA VAL A 171 21.50 11.38 -3.62
C VAL A 171 21.97 12.32 -2.51
N THR A 172 21.74 13.60 -2.73
CA THR A 172 22.10 14.70 -1.83
C THR A 172 20.88 15.47 -1.35
N GLY A 173 21.06 16.36 -0.37
CA GLY A 173 20.00 17.27 0.07
C GLY A 173 19.49 18.19 -1.05
N ALA A 174 20.32 18.50 -2.05
CA ALA A 174 19.91 19.33 -3.19
C ALA A 174 18.85 18.63 -4.06
N ASP A 175 18.90 17.31 -4.17
CA ASP A 175 17.92 16.53 -4.95
C ASP A 175 16.52 16.52 -4.31
N LEU A 176 16.45 16.81 -3.02
CA LEU A 176 15.21 16.90 -2.24
C LEU A 176 14.57 18.29 -2.30
N ALA A 177 15.28 19.29 -2.85
CA ALA A 177 14.78 20.65 -3.04
C ALA A 177 13.83 20.73 -4.24
N VAL A 178 12.58 20.29 -4.04
CA VAL A 178 11.55 20.25 -5.09
C VAL A 178 10.54 21.39 -4.92
N PRO A 179 10.29 22.22 -5.95
CA PRO A 179 9.23 23.22 -5.93
C PRO A 179 7.87 22.63 -5.55
N GLY A 180 7.16 23.31 -4.63
CA GLY A 180 5.84 22.85 -4.16
C GLY A 180 5.87 21.75 -3.10
N ALA A 181 7.02 21.16 -2.80
CA ALA A 181 7.16 20.15 -1.74
C ALA A 181 8.23 20.57 -0.73
N THR A 182 8.15 20.06 0.50
CA THR A 182 9.20 20.25 1.51
C THR A 182 9.34 18.97 2.32
N VAL A 183 10.55 18.41 2.33
CA VAL A 183 10.86 17.18 3.07
C VAL A 183 11.21 17.54 4.50
N HIS A 184 10.38 17.12 5.46
CA HIS A 184 10.52 17.46 6.89
C HIS A 184 10.92 16.27 7.76
N GLY A 185 11.28 15.16 7.12
CA GLY A 185 11.82 13.98 7.78
C GLY A 185 11.52 12.72 7.00
N PHE A 186 11.38 11.61 7.72
CA PHE A 186 11.50 10.28 7.17
C PHE A 186 10.36 9.38 7.59
N HIS A 187 10.01 8.45 6.71
CA HIS A 187 9.07 7.37 6.97
C HIS A 187 9.78 6.02 6.84
N PHE A 188 9.71 5.20 7.88
CA PHE A 188 10.21 3.85 7.91
C PHE A 188 9.07 2.86 8.02
N TYR A 189 9.16 1.73 7.33
CA TYR A 189 8.28 0.59 7.55
C TYR A 189 9.13 -0.68 7.65
N PRO A 190 9.85 -0.88 8.77
CA PRO A 190 10.91 -1.87 8.86
C PRO A 190 10.39 -3.31 8.75
N LEU A 191 9.18 -3.55 9.24
CA LEU A 191 8.66 -4.90 9.42
C LEU A 191 7.13 -4.95 9.51
N THR A 192 6.58 -6.16 9.42
CA THR A 192 5.16 -6.42 9.59
C THR A 192 4.97 -7.63 10.50
N ASN A 193 4.07 -7.50 11.49
CA ASN A 193 3.67 -8.57 12.40
C ASN A 193 4.86 -9.32 13.03
N THR A 194 5.67 -8.60 13.82
CA THR A 194 6.88 -9.13 14.47
C THR A 194 6.60 -10.37 15.31
N PRO A 195 7.53 -11.34 15.35
CA PRO A 195 7.42 -12.48 16.27
C PRO A 195 7.42 -12.08 17.74
N ASP A 196 8.19 -11.05 18.12
CA ASP A 196 8.36 -10.63 19.51
C ASP A 196 8.67 -9.13 19.64
N GLU A 197 8.55 -8.64 20.88
CA GLU A 197 8.77 -7.23 21.22
C GLU A 197 10.24 -6.82 21.11
N GLN A 198 11.18 -7.73 21.31
CA GLN A 198 12.62 -7.44 21.27
C GLN A 198 13.05 -7.05 19.86
N THR A 199 12.65 -7.84 18.85
CA THR A 199 12.91 -7.52 17.44
C THR A 199 12.24 -6.21 17.04
N LEU A 200 11.00 -5.96 17.48
CA LEU A 200 10.29 -4.71 17.16
C LEU A 200 11.07 -3.50 17.71
N ARG A 201 11.53 -3.60 18.96
CA ARG A 201 12.32 -2.55 19.61
C ARG A 201 13.62 -2.26 18.87
N GLU A 202 14.36 -3.29 18.49
CA GLU A 202 15.64 -3.14 17.79
C GLU A 202 15.48 -2.43 16.44
N GLU A 203 14.44 -2.77 15.68
CA GLU A 203 14.17 -2.19 14.37
C GLU A 203 13.69 -0.74 14.46
N LEU A 204 12.86 -0.40 15.46
CA LEU A 204 12.45 0.98 15.70
C LEU A 204 13.65 1.85 16.12
N LEU A 205 14.54 1.34 16.98
CA LEU A 205 15.78 2.03 17.36
C LEU A 205 16.74 2.19 16.18
N GLY A 206 16.84 1.18 15.32
CA GLY A 206 17.61 1.26 14.07
C GLY A 206 17.09 2.36 13.15
N SER A 207 15.76 2.46 13.00
CA SER A 207 15.11 3.50 12.19
C SER A 207 15.40 4.90 12.70
N VAL A 208 15.38 5.13 14.03
CA VAL A 208 15.77 6.42 14.64
C VAL A 208 17.22 6.78 14.31
N ARG A 209 18.15 5.82 14.35
CA ARG A 209 19.57 6.05 14.04
C ARG A 209 19.77 6.40 12.56
N VAL A 210 19.17 5.63 11.67
CA VAL A 210 19.23 5.90 10.22
C VAL A 210 18.63 7.27 9.90
N ALA A 211 17.50 7.63 10.52
CA ALA A 211 16.90 8.95 10.34
C ALA A 211 17.87 10.08 10.73
N ALA A 212 18.58 9.94 11.85
CA ALA A 212 19.53 10.94 12.31
C ALA A 212 20.73 11.09 11.37
N ASP A 213 21.27 9.96 10.88
CA ASP A 213 22.39 9.95 9.94
C ASP A 213 21.99 10.59 8.61
N LEU A 214 20.79 10.29 8.09
CA LEU A 214 20.25 10.91 6.88
C LEU A 214 19.96 12.40 7.06
N ALA A 215 19.40 12.80 8.20
CA ALA A 215 19.14 14.20 8.52
C ALA A 215 20.43 15.02 8.45
N ALA A 216 21.50 14.52 9.09
CA ALA A 216 22.82 15.15 9.06
C ALA A 216 23.42 15.18 7.65
N ARG A 217 23.32 14.05 6.92
CA ARG A 217 23.86 13.91 5.56
C ARG A 217 23.21 14.84 4.55
N TRP A 218 21.88 14.99 4.62
CA TRP A 218 21.10 15.76 3.65
C TRP A 218 20.71 17.16 4.13
N GLY A 219 21.11 17.55 5.35
CA GLY A 219 20.82 18.86 5.91
C GLY A 219 19.32 19.09 6.16
N ILE A 220 18.59 18.03 6.54
CA ILE A 220 17.15 18.09 6.77
C ILE A 220 16.88 18.39 8.25
N GLU A 221 16.16 19.47 8.51
CA GLU A 221 15.57 19.71 9.83
C GLU A 221 14.38 18.79 10.03
N VAL A 222 14.58 17.71 10.79
CA VAL A 222 13.53 16.73 11.06
C VAL A 222 12.54 17.30 12.08
N THR A 223 11.32 17.54 11.63
CA THR A 223 10.18 17.87 12.48
C THR A 223 9.13 16.76 12.46
N HIS A 224 9.24 15.78 11.58
CA HIS A 224 8.32 14.65 11.52
C HIS A 224 9.10 13.36 11.30
N LEU A 225 8.92 12.40 12.21
CA LEU A 225 9.56 11.09 12.12
C LEU A 225 8.51 10.01 12.25
N ASP A 226 8.25 9.31 11.14
CA ASP A 226 7.34 8.18 11.11
C ASP A 226 8.13 6.88 11.16
N LEU A 227 8.00 6.17 12.28
CA LEU A 227 8.69 4.89 12.51
C LEU A 227 7.88 3.69 12.02
N GLY A 228 6.70 3.94 11.43
CA GLY A 228 5.82 2.93 10.87
C GLY A 228 5.28 1.98 11.92
N GLY A 229 5.10 0.73 11.49
CA GLY A 229 4.43 -0.30 12.27
C GLY A 229 5.28 -1.50 12.61
N GLY A 230 4.64 -2.67 12.57
CA GLY A 230 5.25 -3.94 12.94
C GLY A 230 4.54 -4.64 14.10
N PHE A 231 3.72 -3.91 14.84
CA PHE A 231 2.91 -4.44 15.94
C PHE A 231 2.09 -5.67 15.49
N SER A 232 2.28 -6.76 16.22
CA SER A 232 1.74 -8.07 15.89
C SER A 232 0.37 -8.31 16.51
N THR A 233 -0.41 -9.16 15.86
CA THR A 233 -1.66 -9.66 16.43
C THR A 233 -1.94 -11.03 15.83
N PRO A 234 -2.62 -11.92 16.57
CA PRO A 234 -3.16 -13.15 16.00
C PRO A 234 -4.02 -12.87 14.77
N TYR A 235 -4.11 -13.86 13.87
CA TYR A 235 -4.91 -13.76 12.65
C TYR A 235 -5.63 -15.09 12.38
N ALA A 236 -6.94 -15.02 12.17
CA ALA A 236 -7.80 -16.15 11.79
C ALA A 236 -7.59 -17.40 12.67
N GLY A 237 -7.48 -17.19 13.98
CA GLY A 237 -7.20 -18.23 14.97
C GLY A 237 -7.16 -17.67 16.38
N GLU A 238 -7.09 -18.54 17.38
CA GLU A 238 -7.10 -18.12 18.78
C GLU A 238 -5.82 -17.41 19.20
N GLY A 239 -5.90 -16.75 20.35
CA GLY A 239 -4.82 -15.96 20.93
C GLY A 239 -5.25 -14.52 21.16
N ASP A 240 -4.55 -13.88 22.08
CA ASP A 240 -4.72 -12.47 22.41
C ASP A 240 -3.62 -11.64 21.77
N ARG A 241 -3.94 -10.38 21.50
CA ARG A 241 -2.98 -9.39 21.02
C ARG A 241 -1.92 -9.12 22.11
N PRO A 242 -0.62 -9.01 21.75
CA PRO A 242 0.43 -8.66 22.71
C PRO A 242 0.23 -7.27 23.33
N VAL A 243 0.59 -7.12 24.60
CA VAL A 243 0.74 -5.84 25.28
C VAL A 243 2.23 -5.54 25.39
N TYR A 244 2.66 -4.41 24.85
CA TYR A 244 4.07 -4.01 24.83
C TYR A 244 4.41 -3.18 26.07
N THR A 245 5.53 -3.48 26.72
CA THR A 245 5.89 -2.87 28.02
C THR A 245 7.32 -2.32 28.08
N THR A 246 8.15 -2.65 27.09
CA THR A 246 9.59 -2.37 27.02
C THR A 246 9.98 -1.50 25.82
N LEU A 247 9.01 -1.01 25.05
CA LEU A 247 9.26 -0.13 23.90
C LEU A 247 9.57 1.32 24.30
N ARG A 248 8.75 1.91 25.17
CA ARG A 248 8.78 3.35 25.48
C ARG A 248 10.16 3.86 25.90
N GLU A 249 10.68 3.36 27.01
CA GLU A 249 11.86 3.95 27.66
C GLU A 249 13.12 3.85 26.77
N PRO A 250 13.43 2.73 26.10
CA PRO A 250 14.53 2.67 25.15
C PRO A 250 14.37 3.62 23.96
N LEU A 251 13.15 3.77 23.43
CA LEU A 251 12.89 4.70 22.31
C LEU A 251 13.08 6.15 22.75
N GLU A 252 12.54 6.54 23.91
CA GLU A 252 12.73 7.90 24.44
C GLU A 252 14.22 8.22 24.65
N ARG A 253 15.01 7.26 25.17
CA ARG A 253 16.45 7.43 25.32
C ARG A 253 17.20 7.63 24.00
N GLU A 254 16.84 6.89 22.96
CA GLU A 254 17.47 7.07 21.65
C GLU A 254 17.02 8.38 20.98
N LEU A 255 15.74 8.74 21.10
CA LEU A 255 15.22 10.02 20.61
C LEU A 255 15.87 11.21 21.33
N ASP A 256 16.13 11.12 22.64
CA ASP A 256 16.85 12.14 23.39
C ASP A 256 18.27 12.37 22.90
N ALA A 257 18.94 11.28 22.52
CA ALA A 257 20.31 11.34 22.02
C ALA A 257 20.38 11.86 20.58
N ARG A 258 19.38 11.57 19.74
CA ARG A 258 19.43 11.82 18.29
C ARG A 258 18.63 13.03 17.84
N PHE A 259 17.53 13.35 18.52
CA PHE A 259 16.59 14.40 18.17
C PHE A 259 16.18 15.21 19.41
N PRO A 260 17.06 15.99 20.05
CA PRO A 260 16.76 16.65 21.34
C PRO A 260 15.53 17.58 21.33
N ALA A 261 15.09 18.03 20.16
CA ALA A 261 13.86 18.82 19.97
C ALA A 261 12.57 17.98 19.86
N TRP A 262 12.64 16.64 19.94
CA TRP A 262 11.48 15.77 19.67
C TRP A 262 10.31 15.99 20.64
N ARG A 263 10.57 16.54 21.83
CA ARG A 263 9.53 16.92 22.82
C ARG A 263 9.04 18.35 22.69
N THR A 264 9.57 19.14 21.77
CA THR A 264 9.11 20.53 21.56
C THR A 264 7.86 20.57 20.67
N PRO A 265 6.97 21.56 20.85
CA PRO A 265 5.85 21.75 19.94
C PRO A 265 6.33 21.88 18.49
N GLY A 266 5.71 21.13 17.59
CA GLY A 266 6.04 21.11 16.16
C GLY A 266 6.85 19.90 15.71
N PHE A 267 7.32 19.05 16.64
CA PHE A 267 7.85 17.73 16.29
C PHE A 267 6.75 16.65 16.38
N GLU A 268 6.54 15.89 15.32
CA GLU A 268 5.62 14.74 15.31
C GLU A 268 6.38 13.43 15.22
N LEU A 269 6.30 12.63 16.28
CA LEU A 269 6.71 11.22 16.27
C LEU A 269 5.50 10.36 15.95
N VAL A 270 5.55 9.64 14.84
CA VAL A 270 4.42 8.86 14.30
C VAL A 270 4.73 7.36 14.35
N PHE A 271 3.71 6.58 14.69
CA PHE A 271 3.69 5.13 14.53
C PHE A 271 2.42 4.73 13.79
N GLU A 272 2.57 3.87 12.79
CA GLU A 272 1.48 3.35 11.98
C GLU A 272 1.06 1.97 12.46
N SER A 273 -0.24 1.73 12.60
CA SER A 273 -0.72 0.39 12.87
C SER A 273 -2.13 0.17 12.38
N GLY A 274 -2.30 -0.76 11.43
CA GLY A 274 -3.62 -1.26 11.06
C GLY A 274 -3.99 -2.51 11.84
N ARG A 275 -3.15 -3.55 11.71
CA ARG A 275 -3.47 -4.89 12.19
C ARG A 275 -3.71 -4.94 13.70
N TYR A 276 -2.80 -4.35 14.48
CA TYR A 276 -2.91 -4.34 15.95
C TYR A 276 -4.18 -3.66 16.43
N LEU A 277 -4.59 -2.57 15.77
CA LEU A 277 -5.71 -1.74 16.23
C LEU A 277 -7.08 -2.36 16.01
N VAL A 278 -7.24 -3.22 14.99
CA VAL A 278 -8.55 -3.81 14.66
C VAL A 278 -8.56 -5.32 14.57
N GLY A 279 -7.41 -6.00 14.55
CA GLY A 279 -7.30 -7.43 14.27
C GLY A 279 -8.14 -8.30 15.20
N ASP A 280 -7.99 -8.10 16.51
CA ASP A 280 -8.67 -8.86 17.56
C ASP A 280 -10.14 -8.46 17.80
N SER A 281 -10.57 -7.35 17.18
CA SER A 281 -11.93 -6.84 17.26
C SER A 281 -12.94 -7.66 16.46
N GLY A 282 -12.50 -8.34 15.41
CA GLY A 282 -13.36 -9.01 14.43
C GLY A 282 -13.44 -10.52 14.57
N THR A 283 -14.64 -11.05 14.46
CA THR A 283 -14.94 -12.49 14.37
C THR A 283 -15.81 -12.76 13.15
N LEU A 284 -15.45 -13.75 12.33
CA LEU A 284 -16.31 -14.24 11.25
C LEU A 284 -17.15 -15.40 11.77
N VAL A 285 -18.47 -15.24 11.71
CA VAL A 285 -19.46 -16.28 12.01
C VAL A 285 -19.93 -16.88 10.69
N CYS A 286 -19.88 -18.21 10.58
CA CYS A 286 -20.30 -18.95 9.39
C CYS A 286 -21.13 -20.17 9.76
N THR A 287 -21.83 -20.71 8.77
CA THR A 287 -22.72 -21.86 8.92
C THR A 287 -22.19 -23.05 8.14
N VAL A 288 -22.18 -24.22 8.75
CA VAL A 288 -21.92 -25.49 8.05
C VAL A 288 -23.10 -25.78 7.12
N THR A 289 -22.86 -25.84 5.81
CA THR A 289 -23.89 -26.14 4.82
C THR A 289 -24.02 -27.63 4.53
N ASP A 290 -22.91 -28.36 4.59
CA ASP A 290 -22.85 -29.79 4.28
C ASP A 290 -21.68 -30.46 5.01
N VAL A 291 -21.83 -31.75 5.31
CA VAL A 291 -20.74 -32.59 5.84
C VAL A 291 -20.74 -33.89 5.05
N LYS A 292 -19.65 -34.13 4.34
CA LYS A 292 -19.55 -35.28 3.42
C LYS A 292 -18.23 -36.01 3.54
N THR A 293 -18.26 -37.29 3.20
CA THR A 293 -17.07 -38.12 3.08
C THR A 293 -16.64 -38.23 1.63
N SER A 294 -15.34 -38.16 1.38
CA SER A 294 -14.76 -38.42 0.05
C SER A 294 -13.40 -39.08 0.22
N GLY A 295 -13.31 -40.34 -0.20
CA GLY A 295 -12.17 -41.19 0.14
C GLY A 295 -12.03 -41.34 1.67
N PRO A 296 -10.80 -41.25 2.24
CA PRO A 296 -10.60 -41.34 3.68
C PRO A 296 -10.93 -40.04 4.44
N GLY A 297 -11.29 -38.95 3.74
CA GLY A 297 -11.45 -37.62 4.34
C GLY A 297 -12.91 -37.23 4.59
N THR A 298 -13.14 -36.50 5.69
CA THR A 298 -14.40 -35.79 5.99
C THR A 298 -14.26 -34.31 5.67
N TYR A 299 -15.18 -33.78 4.87
CA TYR A 299 -15.21 -32.40 4.43
C TYR A 299 -16.42 -31.70 5.05
N THR A 300 -16.14 -30.64 5.81
CA THR A 300 -17.14 -29.73 6.36
C THR A 300 -17.21 -28.51 5.46
N VAL A 301 -18.30 -28.39 4.70
CA VAL A 301 -18.54 -27.31 3.76
C VAL A 301 -19.18 -26.15 4.50
N LEU A 302 -18.59 -24.97 4.38
CA LEU A 302 -19.06 -23.73 4.99
C LEU A 302 -19.80 -22.87 3.96
N ASP A 303 -20.68 -21.98 4.43
CA ASP A 303 -21.27 -20.91 3.62
C ASP A 303 -20.30 -19.76 3.29
N THR A 304 -19.04 -19.90 3.70
CA THR A 304 -17.94 -18.96 3.49
C THR A 304 -16.67 -19.67 3.04
N GLY A 305 -15.69 -18.93 2.55
CA GLY A 305 -14.43 -19.48 2.06
C GLY A 305 -13.42 -18.39 1.74
N ILE A 306 -12.48 -18.65 0.84
CA ILE A 306 -11.40 -17.70 0.48
C ILE A 306 -11.91 -16.37 -0.15
N HIS A 307 -13.17 -16.33 -0.57
CA HIS A 307 -13.82 -15.12 -1.08
C HIS A 307 -14.23 -14.13 0.02
N HIS A 308 -14.36 -14.58 1.26
CA HIS A 308 -14.67 -13.74 2.42
C HIS A 308 -13.55 -13.74 3.45
N LEU A 309 -12.75 -14.80 3.50
CA LEU A 309 -11.56 -14.92 4.34
C LEU A 309 -10.42 -15.57 3.53
N GLY A 310 -9.98 -14.88 2.49
CA GLY A 310 -8.83 -15.25 1.67
C GLY A 310 -7.50 -14.85 2.29
N GLY A 311 -7.50 -13.88 3.21
CA GLY A 311 -6.27 -13.27 3.70
C GLY A 311 -5.42 -12.77 2.54
N LEU A 312 -4.16 -13.15 2.48
CA LEU A 312 -3.28 -12.87 1.34
C LEU A 312 -3.24 -14.06 0.36
N SER A 313 -4.37 -14.71 0.06
CA SER A 313 -4.42 -15.86 -0.86
C SER A 313 -3.77 -15.58 -2.22
N GLY A 314 -3.77 -14.30 -2.66
CA GLY A 314 -3.05 -13.83 -3.85
C GLY A 314 -1.52 -13.91 -3.77
N ILE A 315 -0.92 -14.07 -2.59
CA ILE A 315 0.55 -14.22 -2.39
C ILE A 315 0.96 -15.66 -2.04
N GLY A 316 0.05 -16.64 -2.18
CA GLY A 316 0.37 -18.06 -2.03
C GLY A 316 0.57 -18.54 -0.58
N ARG A 317 0.19 -17.75 0.43
CA ARG A 317 0.33 -18.09 1.86
C ARG A 317 -1.02 -18.11 2.58
N LEU A 318 -1.81 -19.14 2.32
CA LEU A 318 -2.96 -19.46 3.18
C LEU A 318 -2.47 -20.22 4.41
N ARG A 319 -2.38 -19.52 5.57
CA ARG A 319 -2.19 -20.21 6.85
C ARG A 319 -3.47 -20.96 7.20
N PRO A 320 -3.40 -22.16 7.82
CA PRO A 320 -4.60 -22.85 8.30
C PRO A 320 -5.38 -21.93 9.25
N MET A 321 -6.63 -21.67 8.92
CA MET A 321 -7.50 -20.80 9.73
C MET A 321 -8.27 -21.66 10.72
N THR A 322 -8.29 -21.28 11.99
CA THR A 322 -8.90 -22.07 13.05
C THR A 322 -10.32 -21.59 13.30
N ALA A 323 -11.27 -22.51 13.18
CA ALA A 323 -12.67 -22.29 13.55
C ALA A 323 -12.99 -23.02 14.86
N ARG A 324 -13.96 -22.49 15.60
CA ARG A 324 -14.54 -23.12 16.80
C ARG A 324 -16.07 -23.11 16.74
N PRO A 325 -16.77 -24.02 17.42
CA PRO A 325 -18.21 -23.93 17.57
C PRO A 325 -18.60 -22.63 18.26
N ALA A 326 -19.65 -21.97 17.76
CA ALA A 326 -20.17 -20.73 18.37
C ALA A 326 -20.77 -20.96 19.77
N THR A 327 -21.24 -22.18 20.04
CA THR A 327 -21.61 -22.65 21.38
C THR A 327 -20.52 -23.58 21.89
N PRO A 328 -19.80 -23.23 22.97
CA PRO A 328 -18.77 -24.08 23.55
C PRO A 328 -19.30 -25.48 23.89
N THR A 329 -18.46 -26.49 23.70
CA THR A 329 -18.79 -27.89 23.99
C THR A 329 -17.51 -28.68 24.29
N ASP A 330 -17.61 -29.64 25.22
CA ASP A 330 -16.54 -30.57 25.59
C ASP A 330 -16.60 -31.88 24.80
N ALA A 331 -17.45 -31.95 23.77
CA ALA A 331 -17.55 -33.12 22.91
C ALA A 331 -16.20 -33.47 22.24
N GLU A 332 -15.98 -34.77 22.04
CA GLU A 332 -14.80 -35.28 21.36
C GLU A 332 -14.63 -34.63 19.98
N ARG A 333 -13.40 -34.19 19.69
CA ARG A 333 -13.09 -33.55 18.41
C ARG A 333 -12.64 -34.58 17.38
N VAL A 334 -13.24 -34.51 16.21
CA VAL A 334 -12.91 -35.36 15.06
C VAL A 334 -12.16 -34.55 13.99
N PRO A 335 -11.22 -35.17 13.26
CA PRO A 335 -10.51 -34.51 12.16
C PRO A 335 -11.45 -34.25 10.97
N THR A 336 -11.36 -33.06 10.38
CA THR A 336 -12.11 -32.68 9.17
C THR A 336 -11.37 -31.60 8.38
N SER A 337 -11.62 -31.53 7.07
CA SER A 337 -11.23 -30.40 6.24
C SER A 337 -12.36 -29.37 6.19
N LEU A 338 -12.06 -28.13 6.59
CA LEU A 338 -12.93 -26.97 6.37
C LEU A 338 -12.73 -26.44 4.96
N VAL A 339 -13.78 -26.48 4.16
CA VAL A 339 -13.80 -26.03 2.77
C VAL A 339 -14.95 -25.07 2.55
N GLY A 340 -14.81 -24.16 1.58
CA GLY A 340 -15.86 -23.21 1.24
C GLY A 340 -16.78 -23.66 0.11
N PRO A 341 -17.73 -22.79 -0.29
CA PRO A 341 -18.79 -23.09 -1.24
C PRO A 341 -18.42 -22.75 -2.69
N LEU A 342 -17.18 -22.38 -2.99
CA LEU A 342 -16.76 -21.98 -4.33
C LEU A 342 -16.47 -23.21 -5.20
N CYS A 343 -16.75 -23.09 -6.50
CA CYS A 343 -16.50 -24.15 -7.48
C CYS A 343 -15.01 -24.21 -7.89
N THR A 344 -14.11 -24.24 -6.91
CA THR A 344 -12.65 -24.36 -7.12
C THR A 344 -12.04 -25.22 -6.02
N PRO A 345 -11.11 -26.15 -6.35
CA PRO A 345 -10.41 -26.95 -5.34
C PRO A 345 -9.51 -26.11 -4.42
N ALA A 346 -9.26 -24.84 -4.77
CA ALA A 346 -8.49 -23.92 -3.95
C ALA A 346 -9.28 -23.34 -2.75
N ASP A 347 -10.60 -23.55 -2.69
CA ASP A 347 -11.45 -23.00 -1.63
C ASP A 347 -11.37 -23.82 -0.33
N ILE A 348 -10.19 -23.73 0.28
CA ILE A 348 -9.82 -24.48 1.47
C ILE A 348 -9.49 -23.49 2.58
N VAL A 349 -10.27 -23.55 3.66
CA VAL A 349 -10.05 -22.75 4.87
C VAL A 349 -9.02 -23.42 5.78
N ASN A 350 -9.15 -24.74 5.98
CA ASN A 350 -8.23 -25.52 6.79
C ASN A 350 -8.30 -27.02 6.42
N ARG A 351 -7.18 -27.62 6.00
CA ARG A 351 -7.14 -29.04 5.61
C ARG A 351 -7.16 -30.01 6.81
N ALA A 352 -6.70 -29.55 7.97
CA ALA A 352 -6.47 -30.37 9.16
C ALA A 352 -7.16 -29.75 10.38
N ALA A 353 -8.42 -29.37 10.22
CA ALA A 353 -9.21 -28.88 11.34
C ALA A 353 -9.60 -30.02 12.27
N SER A 354 -9.83 -29.68 13.53
CA SER A 354 -10.30 -30.59 14.56
C SER A 354 -11.51 -29.93 15.21
N LEU A 355 -12.70 -30.52 15.06
CA LEU A 355 -13.96 -29.95 15.54
C LEU A 355 -14.79 -31.04 16.22
N PRO A 356 -15.64 -30.70 17.20
CA PRO A 356 -16.76 -31.56 17.58
C PRO A 356 -17.55 -31.97 16.34
N ALA A 357 -18.14 -33.17 16.35
CA ALA A 357 -18.81 -33.76 15.19
C ALA A 357 -19.65 -32.74 14.40
N PRO A 358 -19.19 -32.32 13.20
CA PRO A 358 -19.84 -31.25 12.46
C PRO A 358 -21.15 -31.72 11.85
N HIS A 359 -22.13 -30.82 11.74
CA HIS A 359 -23.43 -31.12 11.13
C HIS A 359 -23.99 -29.88 10.41
N PRO A 360 -24.79 -30.05 9.35
CA PRO A 360 -25.44 -28.93 8.68
C PRO A 360 -26.25 -28.05 9.64
N GLY A 361 -26.15 -26.73 9.47
CA GLY A 361 -26.76 -25.74 10.35
C GLY A 361 -25.92 -25.35 11.57
N GLN A 362 -24.85 -26.08 11.88
CA GLN A 362 -23.94 -25.72 12.97
C GLN A 362 -23.23 -24.39 12.68
N LEU A 363 -23.22 -23.49 13.66
CA LEU A 363 -22.49 -22.22 13.59
C LEU A 363 -21.05 -22.38 14.08
N LEU A 364 -20.12 -21.85 13.29
CA LEU A 364 -18.70 -21.76 13.63
C LEU A 364 -18.26 -20.29 13.69
N GLU A 365 -17.25 -20.02 14.51
CA GLU A 365 -16.58 -18.73 14.65
C GLU A 365 -15.11 -18.84 14.26
N ILE A 366 -14.61 -17.87 13.51
CA ILE A 366 -13.19 -17.66 13.24
C ILE A 366 -12.80 -16.30 13.84
N PRO A 367 -12.07 -16.26 14.96
CA PRO A 367 -11.70 -15.03 15.64
C PRO A 367 -10.49 -14.34 14.98
N ASN A 368 -10.20 -13.12 15.43
CA ASN A 368 -9.01 -12.35 15.04
C ASN A 368 -8.94 -12.08 13.52
N VAL A 369 -10.06 -11.66 12.95
CA VAL A 369 -10.22 -11.39 11.51
C VAL A 369 -10.67 -9.94 11.24
N GLY A 370 -10.48 -9.05 12.21
CA GLY A 370 -10.85 -7.65 12.06
C GLY A 370 -9.94 -6.85 11.13
N ALA A 371 -8.72 -7.33 10.89
CA ALA A 371 -7.77 -6.77 9.94
C ALA A 371 -7.53 -7.73 8.78
N TYR A 372 -7.62 -7.26 7.53
CA TYR A 372 -7.37 -8.02 6.29
C TYR A 372 -8.25 -9.27 6.13
N GLY A 373 -9.36 -9.35 6.87
CA GLY A 373 -10.35 -10.42 6.71
C GLY A 373 -11.07 -10.24 5.37
N LEU A 374 -12.17 -9.50 5.38
CA LEU A 374 -12.96 -9.28 4.18
C LEU A 374 -12.20 -8.49 3.09
N THR A 375 -11.45 -7.46 3.49
CA THR A 375 -10.88 -6.44 2.58
C THR A 375 -9.72 -6.94 1.73
N ALA A 376 -9.05 -8.01 2.14
CA ALA A 376 -8.01 -8.68 1.35
C ALA A 376 -8.53 -9.95 0.65
N SER A 377 -9.84 -10.19 0.68
CA SER A 377 -10.44 -11.43 0.13
C SER A 377 -10.93 -11.28 -1.31
N LEU A 378 -11.23 -12.42 -1.95
CA LEU A 378 -11.73 -12.47 -3.33
C LEU A 378 -13.24 -12.14 -3.41
N VAL A 379 -13.65 -10.98 -2.90
CA VAL A 379 -15.08 -10.62 -2.66
C VAL A 379 -15.94 -10.67 -3.93
N GLY A 380 -15.37 -10.38 -5.10
CA GLY A 380 -16.09 -10.45 -6.39
C GLY A 380 -16.11 -11.83 -7.05
N PHE A 381 -15.40 -12.81 -6.50
CA PHE A 381 -15.23 -14.11 -7.14
C PHE A 381 -16.51 -14.94 -7.11
N LEU A 382 -16.88 -15.49 -8.27
CA LEU A 382 -18.13 -16.21 -8.51
C LEU A 382 -19.41 -15.43 -8.15
N SER A 383 -19.32 -14.09 -8.11
CA SER A 383 -20.47 -13.19 -7.88
C SER A 383 -21.30 -13.52 -6.63
N ARG A 384 -20.67 -14.11 -5.60
CA ARG A 384 -21.33 -14.36 -4.31
C ARG A 384 -21.46 -13.04 -3.54
N PRO A 385 -22.55 -12.83 -2.77
CA PRO A 385 -22.67 -11.65 -1.92
C PRO A 385 -21.51 -11.58 -0.90
N ALA A 386 -21.08 -10.36 -0.57
CA ALA A 386 -20.22 -10.13 0.59
C ALA A 386 -20.97 -10.51 1.89
N PRO A 387 -20.26 -10.87 2.98
CA PRO A 387 -20.87 -11.09 4.27
C PRO A 387 -21.46 -9.77 4.81
N THR A 388 -22.43 -9.88 5.71
CA THR A 388 -22.82 -8.71 6.51
C THR A 388 -21.69 -8.38 7.49
N GLU A 389 -21.46 -7.11 7.76
CA GLU A 389 -20.54 -6.58 8.76
C GLU A 389 -21.35 -5.86 9.83
N VAL A 390 -21.23 -6.30 11.09
CA VAL A 390 -21.95 -5.76 12.25
C VAL A 390 -20.95 -5.18 13.24
N LEU A 391 -21.19 -3.95 13.68
CA LEU A 391 -20.45 -3.33 14.78
C LEU A 391 -21.29 -3.39 16.07
N LEU A 392 -20.69 -3.95 17.12
CA LEU A 392 -21.22 -3.94 18.47
C LEU A 392 -20.56 -2.85 19.31
N ARG A 393 -21.35 -2.18 20.15
CA ARG A 393 -20.89 -1.31 21.25
C ARG A 393 -21.82 -1.46 22.45
N GLY A 394 -21.27 -1.64 23.65
CA GLY A 394 -22.01 -1.88 24.88
C GLY A 394 -22.93 -3.10 24.82
N GLY A 395 -22.60 -4.10 24.01
CA GLY A 395 -23.46 -5.26 23.74
C GLY A 395 -24.62 -4.98 22.77
N ALA A 396 -24.80 -3.75 22.26
CA ALA A 396 -25.83 -3.43 21.28
C ALA A 396 -25.26 -3.38 19.86
N VAL A 397 -26.08 -3.74 18.86
CA VAL A 397 -25.74 -3.51 17.44
C VAL A 397 -25.93 -2.03 17.14
N VAL A 398 -24.83 -1.32 16.88
CA VAL A 398 -24.85 0.10 16.53
C VAL A 398 -24.79 0.34 15.03
N HIS A 399 -24.29 -0.63 14.27
CA HIS A 399 -24.26 -0.58 12.80
C HIS A 399 -24.29 -1.97 12.18
N ALA A 400 -24.91 -2.07 11.00
CA ALA A 400 -24.91 -3.27 10.17
C ALA A 400 -24.91 -2.87 8.69
N SER A 401 -23.90 -3.30 7.93
CA SER A 401 -23.81 -3.03 6.49
C SER A 401 -23.23 -4.21 5.72
N ARG A 402 -23.24 -4.13 4.39
CA ARG A 402 -22.64 -5.14 3.52
C ARG A 402 -22.11 -4.45 2.27
N LEU A 403 -20.90 -4.82 1.84
CA LEU A 403 -20.33 -4.39 0.58
C LEU A 403 -21.18 -4.88 -0.61
N ARG A 404 -21.39 -4.01 -1.59
CA ARG A 404 -22.01 -4.36 -2.87
C ARG A 404 -21.08 -3.97 -4.01
N LEU A 405 -20.84 -4.92 -4.91
CA LEU A 405 -20.17 -4.65 -6.17
C LEU A 405 -21.24 -4.31 -7.20
N ALA A 406 -21.15 -3.11 -7.77
CA ALA A 406 -22.04 -2.63 -8.82
C ALA A 406 -21.24 -2.39 -10.11
N ARG A 407 -21.92 -2.46 -11.26
CA ARG A 407 -21.37 -2.02 -12.54
C ARG A 407 -21.96 -0.67 -12.86
N GLU A 408 -21.10 0.30 -13.14
CA GLU A 408 -21.50 1.64 -13.54
C GLU A 408 -21.14 1.84 -15.02
N PRO A 409 -22.08 2.34 -15.86
CA PRO A 409 -21.75 2.71 -17.22
C PRO A 409 -20.73 3.85 -17.23
N VAL A 410 -19.61 3.64 -17.92
CA VAL A 410 -18.63 4.69 -18.17
C VAL A 410 -19.09 5.45 -19.42
N THR A 411 -19.74 6.60 -19.23
CA THR A 411 -20.29 7.42 -20.32
C THR A 411 -19.30 8.43 -20.89
N GLU A 412 -18.23 8.70 -20.16
CA GLU A 412 -17.13 9.55 -20.60
C GLU A 412 -15.89 8.67 -20.73
N LEU A 413 -15.37 8.53 -21.95
CA LEU A 413 -14.00 8.10 -22.12
C LEU A 413 -13.16 9.16 -21.41
N ARG A 414 -12.42 8.77 -20.38
CA ARG A 414 -11.27 9.57 -19.97
C ARG A 414 -10.42 9.71 -21.23
N THR A 415 -10.51 10.84 -21.91
CA THR A 415 -9.38 11.36 -22.66
C THR A 415 -8.36 11.57 -21.56
N GLY A 416 -7.61 10.51 -21.24
CA GLY A 416 -6.42 10.68 -20.47
C GLY A 416 -5.69 11.78 -21.21
N ASP A 417 -5.40 12.87 -20.52
CA ASP A 417 -4.13 13.50 -20.77
C ASP A 417 -3.16 12.32 -20.74
N ALA A 418 -2.76 11.86 -21.93
CA ALA A 418 -1.69 10.91 -22.05
C ALA A 418 -0.63 11.48 -21.11
N TYR A 419 -0.14 10.65 -20.19
CA TYR A 419 0.96 11.00 -19.31
C TYR A 419 2.10 11.43 -20.23
N GLN A 420 2.10 12.69 -20.63
CA GLN A 420 3.22 13.36 -21.21
C GLN A 420 4.05 13.57 -19.98
N GLU A 421 5.03 12.69 -19.78
CA GLU A 421 6.24 13.14 -19.14
C GLU A 421 6.58 14.46 -19.84
N LYS A 422 6.32 15.57 -19.16
CA LYS A 422 7.10 16.76 -19.41
C LYS A 422 8.52 16.31 -19.06
N GLY A 423 9.23 15.85 -20.08
CA GLY A 423 10.67 15.84 -20.09
C GLY A 423 11.17 17.22 -19.62
N PRO A 424 12.38 17.28 -19.07
CA PRO A 424 12.95 18.52 -18.56
C PRO A 424 12.74 19.62 -19.60
N ASP A 425 12.15 20.76 -19.20
CA ASP A 425 11.79 21.90 -20.06
C ASP A 425 12.54 21.87 -21.40
N HIS A 426 11.87 21.37 -22.45
CA HIS A 426 12.48 21.31 -23.76
C HIS A 426 12.61 22.75 -24.27
N MET A 427 13.81 23.31 -24.09
CA MET A 427 14.42 24.12 -25.12
C MET A 427 14.10 23.47 -26.47
N SER A 428 13.50 24.23 -27.38
CA SER A 428 13.18 23.81 -28.75
C SER A 428 14.28 22.88 -29.30
N VAL A 429 13.97 21.60 -29.46
CA VAL A 429 14.90 20.64 -30.07
C VAL A 429 15.12 21.13 -31.51
N GLN A 430 16.29 21.72 -31.76
CA GLN A 430 16.70 22.12 -33.11
C GLN A 430 17.61 21.00 -33.64
N TRP A 431 17.09 20.21 -34.58
CA TRP A 431 17.91 19.40 -35.46
C TRP A 431 18.34 20.21 -36.69
N ASP A 432 19.39 19.75 -37.37
CA ASP A 432 19.83 20.41 -38.60
C ASP A 432 19.00 19.97 -39.83
N ALA A 433 19.19 20.68 -40.94
CA ALA A 433 18.45 20.42 -42.17
C ALA A 433 18.81 19.08 -42.83
N GLU A 434 20.00 18.53 -42.57
CA GLU A 434 20.40 17.24 -43.13
C GLU A 434 19.65 16.10 -42.42
N PHE A 435 19.45 16.20 -41.10
CA PHE A 435 18.64 15.24 -40.35
C PHE A 435 17.22 15.16 -40.88
N GLU A 436 16.58 16.33 -41.03
CA GLU A 436 15.21 16.41 -41.51
C GLU A 436 15.08 15.88 -42.94
N LYS A 437 16.09 16.14 -43.80
CA LYS A 437 16.15 15.61 -45.16
C LYS A 437 16.22 14.08 -45.16
N GLN A 438 17.14 13.48 -44.42
CA GLN A 438 17.26 12.01 -44.34
C GLN A 438 15.98 11.37 -43.79
N LEU A 439 15.38 12.01 -42.80
CA LEU A 439 14.14 11.56 -42.19
C LEU A 439 12.95 11.58 -43.17
N ARG A 440 12.82 12.64 -43.97
CA ARG A 440 11.76 12.77 -44.99
C ARG A 440 11.96 11.85 -46.18
N GLU A 441 13.20 11.58 -46.58
CA GLU A 441 13.49 10.60 -47.62
C GLU A 441 13.12 9.19 -47.20
N ALA A 442 13.40 8.81 -45.95
CA ALA A 442 13.02 7.51 -45.40
C ALA A 442 11.51 7.42 -45.12
N LEU A 443 10.88 8.55 -44.74
CA LEU A 443 9.47 8.60 -44.33
C LEU A 443 8.71 9.70 -45.09
N PRO A 444 8.30 9.45 -46.35
CA PRO A 444 7.62 10.47 -47.17
C PRO A 444 6.27 10.96 -46.62
N ARG A 445 5.69 10.24 -45.66
CA ARG A 445 4.41 10.61 -45.01
C ARG A 445 4.60 11.48 -43.77
N LEU A 446 5.84 11.76 -43.38
CA LEU A 446 6.13 12.57 -42.20
C LEU A 446 5.97 14.07 -42.51
N GLY A 447 5.11 14.76 -41.77
CA GLY A 447 5.02 16.23 -41.74
C GLY A 447 4.44 16.94 -42.98
N GLY A 448 4.23 16.25 -44.11
CA GLY A 448 3.80 16.89 -45.37
C GLY A 448 4.77 18.01 -45.79
N ASP A 449 4.29 19.04 -46.49
CA ASP A 449 5.12 20.21 -46.90
C ASP A 449 5.38 21.21 -45.76
N GLY A 450 4.88 20.95 -44.54
CA GLY A 450 5.05 21.80 -43.36
C GLY A 450 6.19 21.33 -42.44
N PRO A 451 6.53 22.10 -41.38
CA PRO A 451 7.60 21.74 -40.45
C PRO A 451 7.33 20.41 -39.73
N VAL A 452 8.35 19.57 -39.58
CA VAL A 452 8.23 18.30 -38.83
C VAL A 452 8.14 18.61 -37.34
N SER A 453 7.10 18.11 -36.67
CA SER A 453 6.99 18.18 -35.21
C SER A 453 7.98 17.20 -34.55
N PRO A 454 8.74 17.62 -33.51
CA PRO A 454 9.63 16.73 -32.76
C PRO A 454 8.95 15.52 -32.15
N GLU A 455 7.64 15.62 -31.90
CA GLU A 455 6.81 14.61 -31.26
C GLU A 455 6.02 13.75 -32.25
N ALA A 456 6.18 13.97 -33.57
CA ALA A 456 5.47 13.22 -34.60
C ALA A 456 5.81 11.72 -34.52
N SER A 457 4.81 10.84 -34.62
CA SER A 457 5.08 9.40 -34.55
C SER A 457 5.74 8.90 -35.84
N LEU A 458 6.99 8.43 -35.74
CA LEU A 458 7.71 7.86 -36.90
C LEU A 458 7.03 6.58 -37.40
N ARG A 459 6.51 5.76 -36.49
CA ARG A 459 5.76 4.55 -36.84
C ARG A 459 4.48 4.88 -37.62
N ALA A 460 3.74 5.92 -37.22
CA ALA A 460 2.56 6.37 -37.97
C ALA A 460 2.94 6.93 -39.36
N ALA A 461 4.14 7.51 -39.48
CA ALA A 461 4.70 7.96 -40.74
C ALA A 461 5.25 6.82 -41.64
N GLY A 462 5.19 5.57 -41.18
CA GLY A 462 5.57 4.39 -41.97
C GLY A 462 6.93 3.79 -41.64
N LEU A 463 7.53 4.13 -40.48
CA LEU A 463 8.78 3.53 -40.05
C LEU A 463 8.55 2.06 -39.64
N ASP A 464 8.86 1.15 -40.57
CA ASP A 464 8.91 -0.29 -40.35
C ASP A 464 10.36 -0.78 -40.19
N SER A 465 10.55 -2.09 -40.00
CA SER A 465 11.88 -2.66 -39.77
C SER A 465 12.85 -2.44 -40.93
N LEU A 466 12.38 -2.37 -42.18
CA LEU A 466 13.23 -2.14 -43.34
C LEU A 466 13.61 -0.65 -43.43
N ALA A 467 12.62 0.23 -43.29
CA ALA A 467 12.83 1.68 -43.27
C ALA A 467 13.71 2.13 -42.10
N THR A 468 13.67 1.43 -40.97
CA THR A 468 14.53 1.67 -39.81
C THR A 468 16.00 1.44 -40.16
N VAL A 469 16.31 0.31 -40.80
CA VAL A 469 17.68 -0.02 -41.20
C VAL A 469 18.19 0.97 -42.26
N GLU A 470 17.36 1.30 -43.25
CA GLU A 470 17.72 2.27 -44.29
C GLU A 470 17.98 3.67 -43.72
N LEU A 471 17.12 4.13 -42.79
CA LEU A 471 17.28 5.42 -42.13
C LEU A 471 18.56 5.47 -41.30
N LEU A 472 18.87 4.40 -40.56
CA LEU A 472 20.10 4.33 -39.77
C LEU A 472 21.36 4.42 -40.63
N VAL A 473 21.44 3.64 -41.70
CA VAL A 473 22.58 3.67 -42.62
C VAL A 473 22.78 5.08 -43.19
N LYS A 474 21.69 5.73 -43.60
CA LYS A 474 21.72 7.11 -44.10
C LYS A 474 22.20 8.12 -43.06
N LEU A 475 21.75 7.98 -41.81
CA LEU A 475 22.17 8.87 -40.72
C LEU A 475 23.64 8.64 -40.36
N GLU A 476 24.09 7.40 -40.26
CA GLU A 476 25.51 7.06 -40.03
C GLU A 476 26.41 7.63 -41.12
N GLU A 477 26.01 7.50 -42.39
CA GLU A 477 26.75 8.03 -43.54
C GLU A 477 26.74 9.57 -43.55
N ALA A 478 25.59 10.20 -43.34
CA ALA A 478 25.45 11.66 -43.35
C ALA A 478 26.28 12.34 -42.24
N TYR A 479 26.39 11.70 -41.08
CA TYR A 479 27.05 12.26 -39.90
C TYR A 479 28.44 11.68 -39.62
N GLY A 480 28.87 10.66 -40.37
CA GLY A 480 30.16 10.00 -40.16
C GLY A 480 30.28 9.32 -38.79
N VAL A 481 29.17 8.84 -38.23
CA VAL A 481 29.12 8.17 -36.91
C VAL A 481 28.69 6.71 -37.07
N GLN A 482 28.97 5.88 -36.07
CA GLN A 482 28.32 4.58 -35.90
C GLN A 482 27.35 4.66 -34.72
N ILE A 483 26.12 4.18 -34.91
CA ILE A 483 25.06 4.17 -33.90
C ILE A 483 24.99 2.74 -33.33
N PRO A 484 25.45 2.51 -32.07
CA PRO A 484 25.46 1.17 -31.49
C PRO A 484 24.06 0.62 -31.26
N ASP A 485 23.89 -0.70 -31.42
CA ASP A 485 22.61 -1.41 -31.19
C ASP A 485 21.97 -1.12 -29.83
N GLU A 486 22.80 -0.81 -28.82
CA GLU A 486 22.37 -0.46 -27.45
C GLU A 486 21.52 0.82 -27.38
N VAL A 487 21.70 1.73 -28.35
CA VAL A 487 20.94 2.99 -28.45
C VAL A 487 19.67 2.81 -29.29
N LEU A 488 19.60 1.75 -30.11
CA LEU A 488 18.52 1.44 -31.05
C LEU A 488 17.30 0.82 -30.34
N THR A 489 16.78 1.53 -29.34
CA THR A 489 15.60 1.11 -28.58
C THR A 489 14.31 1.53 -29.31
N PRO A 490 13.18 0.86 -29.04
CA PRO A 490 11.87 1.32 -29.52
C PRO A 490 11.54 2.76 -29.14
N ALA A 491 12.10 3.27 -28.04
CA ALA A 491 11.92 4.65 -27.60
C ALA A 491 12.69 5.65 -28.48
N ALA A 492 13.91 5.32 -28.91
CA ALA A 492 14.69 6.16 -29.83
C ALA A 492 13.94 6.40 -31.15
N PHE A 493 13.26 5.37 -31.66
CA PHE A 493 12.46 5.43 -32.89
C PHE A 493 11.01 5.89 -32.69
N ALA A 494 10.63 6.39 -31.51
CA ALA A 494 9.27 6.85 -31.26
C ALA A 494 8.94 8.13 -32.06
N SER A 495 9.89 9.07 -32.13
CA SER A 495 9.71 10.41 -32.68
C SER A 495 10.98 10.99 -33.33
N PRO A 496 10.88 12.01 -34.20
CA PRO A 496 12.04 12.74 -34.71
C PRO A 496 12.94 13.29 -33.60
N GLY A 497 12.36 13.82 -32.52
CA GLY A 497 13.11 14.39 -31.40
C GLY A 497 13.93 13.35 -30.65
N SER A 498 13.32 12.20 -30.32
CA SER A 498 14.03 11.09 -29.65
C SER A 498 15.12 10.48 -30.53
N LEU A 499 14.89 10.40 -31.85
CA LEU A 499 15.88 9.91 -32.78
C LEU A 499 17.04 10.89 -32.94
N TRP A 500 16.74 12.19 -32.99
CA TRP A 500 17.76 13.24 -33.04
C TRP A 500 18.63 13.25 -31.78
N GLU A 501 18.04 13.05 -30.60
CA GLU A 501 18.81 12.97 -29.35
C GLU A 501 19.82 11.81 -29.40
N ALA A 502 19.37 10.63 -29.85
CA ALA A 502 20.22 9.46 -30.03
C ALA A 502 21.40 9.69 -31.02
N VAL A 503 21.18 10.48 -32.08
CA VAL A 503 22.19 10.81 -33.09
C VAL A 503 23.11 11.95 -32.63
N SER A 504 22.54 13.05 -32.14
CA SER A 504 23.26 14.28 -31.79
C SER A 504 24.19 14.10 -30.60
N ASP A 505 23.88 13.21 -29.66
CA ASP A 505 24.80 12.86 -28.57
C ASP A 505 26.11 12.22 -29.08
N ARG A 506 26.11 11.67 -30.30
CA ARG A 506 27.30 11.11 -30.95
C ARG A 506 28.08 12.13 -31.78
N LEU A 507 27.46 13.26 -32.11
CA LEU A 507 28.10 14.39 -32.79
C LEU A 507 28.91 15.25 -31.82
N ARG A 508 28.67 15.12 -30.51
CA ARG A 508 29.42 15.86 -29.49
C ARG A 508 30.86 15.33 -29.46
N PRO A 509 31.89 16.20 -29.52
CA PRO A 509 33.27 15.77 -29.33
C PRO A 509 33.39 15.02 -28.01
N THR A 510 33.95 13.81 -28.03
CA THR A 510 34.37 13.13 -26.81
C THR A 510 35.36 14.04 -26.09
N VAL A 511 34.93 14.67 -25.00
CA VAL A 511 35.83 15.41 -24.12
C VAL A 511 36.81 14.38 -23.57
N SER A 512 38.02 14.39 -24.12
CA SER A 512 39.14 13.63 -23.59
C SER A 512 39.32 14.03 -22.13
N GLN A 513 39.06 13.10 -21.21
CA GLN A 513 39.49 13.23 -19.83
C GLN A 513 41.01 13.40 -19.83
N GLY A 514 41.46 14.60 -19.45
CA GLY A 514 42.85 14.94 -19.18
C GLY A 514 42.92 15.59 -17.81
#